data_AF-A0A8T5TNL2-F1
#
_entry.id   AF-A0A8T5TNL2-F1
#
_cell.length_a   1.000
_cell.length_b   1.000
_cell.length_c   1.000
_cell.angle_alpha   90.00
_cell.angle_beta   90.00
_cell.angle_gamma   90.00
#
_symmetry.space_group_name_H-M   'P 1'
#
loop_
_entity.id
_entity.type
_entity.pdbx_description
1 polymer ?
#
loop_
_entity_poly.entity_id
_entity_poly.type
_entity_poly.pdbx_seq_one_letter_code
_entity_poly.pdbx_strand_id
1 'polypeptide(L)'
;LSDKVGRKPIIVIGLSILLVSCIILAFPIQVSPFSLALIIIIFIMHGFYLASVDPISRAYIADLAGKDKRGRAYGYYYLSVGLISMVEALVFGYIYDVFSYTWAFSYISILLVICIIIFAITDFSKIIKKAEK
;
A
#
# COMPACT_ATOMS: atom_id res chain seq x y z
N LEU A 1 -15.32 10.50 -2.39
CA LEU A 1 -14.16 11.43 -2.31
C LEU A 1 -13.24 11.30 -3.52
N SER A 2 -12.90 10.06 -3.88
CA SER A 2 -12.09 9.70 -5.07
C SER A 2 -12.56 10.31 -6.38
N ASP A 3 -13.88 10.40 -6.60
CA ASP A 3 -14.42 10.91 -7.86
C ASP A 3 -14.43 12.46 -7.97
N LYS A 4 -14.18 13.19 -6.86
CA LYS A 4 -14.12 14.67 -6.84
C LYS A 4 -12.70 15.22 -6.71
N VAL A 5 -11.81 14.52 -6.00
CA VAL A 5 -10.44 14.98 -5.68
C VAL A 5 -9.39 14.39 -6.65
N GLY A 6 -9.78 13.34 -7.39
CA GLY A 6 -8.87 12.57 -8.23
C GLY A 6 -8.25 11.41 -7.47
N ARG A 7 -8.10 10.27 -8.16
CA ARG A 7 -7.62 9.00 -7.59
C ARG A 7 -6.16 9.07 -7.11
N LYS A 8 -5.32 9.81 -7.84
CA LYS A 8 -3.87 9.93 -7.60
C LYS A 8 -3.51 10.54 -6.23
N PRO A 9 -4.01 11.73 -5.82
CA PRO A 9 -3.67 12.31 -4.53
C PRO A 9 -4.13 11.47 -3.34
N ILE A 10 -5.26 10.76 -3.43
CA ILE A 10 -5.77 9.94 -2.33
C ILE A 10 -4.87 8.71 -2.12
N ILE A 11 -4.40 8.07 -3.19
CA ILE A 11 -3.42 6.98 -3.09
C ILE A 11 -2.13 7.47 -2.45
N VAL A 12 -1.60 8.62 -2.88
CA VAL A 12 -0.37 9.19 -2.32
C VAL A 12 -0.53 9.50 -0.83
N ILE A 13 -1.65 10.10 -0.42
CA ILE A 13 -1.93 10.37 1.00
C ILE A 13 -2.00 9.07 1.79
N GLY A 14 -2.71 8.05 1.28
CA GLY A 14 -2.81 6.74 1.93
C GLY A 14 -1.44 6.06 2.09
N LEU A 15 -0.61 6.08 1.05
CA LEU A 15 0.76 5.55 1.09
C LEU A 15 1.66 6.32 2.04
N SER A 16 1.54 7.64 2.11
CA SER A 16 2.28 8.48 3.06
C SER A 16 1.90 8.18 4.51
N ILE A 17 0.61 7.94 4.80
CA ILE A 17 0.13 7.53 6.13
C ILE A 17 0.75 6.19 6.54
N LEU A 18 0.80 5.24 5.60
CA LEU A 18 1.44 3.94 5.82
C LEU A 18 2.95 4.08 6.05
N LEU A 19 3.64 4.90 5.25
CA LEU A 19 5.07 5.16 5.39
C LEU A 19 5.39 5.71 6.79
N VAL A 20 4.64 6.71 7.26
CA VAL A 20 4.81 7.27 8.61
C VAL A 20 4.62 6.19 9.67
N SER A 21 3.62 5.32 9.50
CA SER A 21 3.36 4.21 10.41
C SER A 21 4.54 3.23 10.47
N CYS A 22 5.10 2.84 9.32
CA CYS A 22 6.28 1.96 9.25
C CYS A 22 7.53 2.60 9.86
N ILE A 23 7.75 3.89 9.63
CA ILE A 23 8.88 4.63 10.24
C ILE A 23 8.75 4.63 11.75
N ILE A 24 7.56 4.89 12.30
CA ILE A 24 7.32 4.86 13.74
C ILE A 24 7.62 3.47 14.32
N LEU A 25 7.21 2.40 13.64
CA LEU A 25 7.48 1.02 14.06
C LEU A 25 8.96 0.59 13.93
N ALA A 26 9.74 1.26 13.08
CA ALA A 26 11.16 0.99 12.96
C ALA A 26 11.94 1.43 14.21
N PHE A 27 11.46 2.46 14.92
CA PHE A 27 12.11 2.91 16.15
C PHE A 27 11.86 1.95 17.32
N PRO A 28 12.84 1.78 18.20
CA PRO A 28 12.67 0.92 19.36
C PRO A 28 11.69 1.54 20.36
N ILE A 29 10.51 0.93 20.48
CA ILE A 29 9.46 1.37 21.39
C ILE A 29 9.60 0.60 22.72
N GLN A 30 9.81 1.32 23.80
CA GLN A 30 9.83 0.75 25.15
C GLN A 30 8.39 0.44 25.59
N VAL A 31 8.19 -0.70 26.26
CA VAL A 31 6.87 -1.13 26.73
C VAL A 31 6.40 -0.20 27.84
N SER A 32 5.41 0.64 27.54
CA SER A 32 4.84 1.65 28.43
C SER A 32 3.35 1.80 28.12
N PRO A 33 2.49 2.26 29.04
CA PRO A 33 1.10 2.60 28.72
C PRO A 33 0.99 3.55 27.50
N PHE A 34 1.99 4.40 27.30
CA PHE A 34 2.09 5.26 26.12
C PHE A 34 2.33 4.49 24.81
N SER A 35 3.07 3.38 24.84
CA SER A 35 3.30 2.55 23.65
C SER A 35 2.04 1.84 23.17
N LEU A 36 1.14 1.47 24.09
CA LEU A 36 -0.14 0.87 23.73
C LEU A 36 -1.03 1.85 22.96
N ALA A 37 -1.11 3.10 23.43
CA ALA A 37 -1.85 4.15 22.74
C ALA A 37 -1.27 4.43 21.33
N LEU A 38 0.06 4.42 21.21
CA LEU A 38 0.77 4.61 19.95
C LEU A 38 0.46 3.48 18.95
N ILE A 39 0.43 2.22 19.39
CA ILE A 39 0.03 1.07 18.55
C ILE A 39 -1.41 1.22 18.05
N ILE A 40 -2.35 1.64 18.91
CA ILE A 40 -3.75 1.87 18.49
C ILE A 40 -3.83 2.92 17.38
N ILE A 41 -3.08 4.01 17.51
CA ILE A 41 -3.02 5.06 16.49
C ILE A 41 -2.49 4.49 15.17
N ILE A 42 -1.44 3.66 15.20
CA ILE A 42 -0.90 3.00 14.00
C ILE A 42 -1.97 2.11 13.34
N PHE A 43 -2.75 1.35 14.11
CA PHE A 43 -3.83 0.53 13.55
C PHE A 43 -4.92 1.38 12.87
N ILE A 44 -5.27 2.53 13.46
CA ILE A 44 -6.21 3.48 12.85
C ILE A 44 -5.64 4.02 11.54
N MET A 45 -4.37 4.44 11.53
CA MET A 45 -3.66 4.92 10.33
C MET A 45 -3.63 3.85 9.23
N HIS A 46 -3.39 2.58 9.60
CA HIS A 46 -3.45 1.46 8.67
C HIS A 46 -4.85 1.25 8.09
N GLY A 47 -5.90 1.43 8.89
CA GLY A 47 -7.29 1.44 8.43
C GLY A 47 -7.55 2.51 7.36
N PHE A 48 -7.02 3.72 7.55
CA PHE A 48 -7.10 4.80 6.54
C PHE A 48 -6.38 4.45 5.25
N TYR A 49 -5.20 3.83 5.34
CA TYR A 49 -4.47 3.32 4.18
C TYR A 49 -5.32 2.30 3.39
N LEU A 50 -5.84 1.27 4.07
CA LEU A 50 -6.68 0.25 3.44
C LEU A 50 -7.92 0.85 2.76
N ALA A 51 -8.59 1.78 3.44
CA ALA A 51 -9.77 2.47 2.91
C ALA A 51 -9.46 3.39 1.71
N SER A 52 -8.20 3.80 1.54
CA SER A 52 -7.78 4.67 0.44
C SER A 52 -7.29 3.85 -0.77
N VAL A 53 -6.39 2.90 -0.56
CA VAL A 53 -5.67 2.24 -1.66
C VAL A 53 -6.45 1.07 -2.27
N ASP A 54 -7.08 0.25 -1.43
CA ASP A 54 -7.78 -0.96 -1.88
C ASP A 54 -8.99 -0.67 -2.80
N PRO A 55 -9.93 0.25 -2.47
CA PRO A 55 -11.05 0.54 -3.36
C PRO A 55 -10.63 1.22 -4.66
N ILE A 56 -9.59 2.08 -4.63
CA ILE A 56 -9.11 2.77 -5.83
C ILE A 56 -8.41 1.78 -6.77
N SER A 57 -7.64 0.84 -6.24
CA SER A 57 -6.98 -0.21 -7.03
C SER A 57 -8.00 -1.09 -7.74
N ARG A 58 -9.06 -1.52 -7.03
CA ARG A 58 -10.16 -2.27 -7.64
C ARG A 58 -10.90 -1.47 -8.72
N ALA A 59 -11.16 -0.19 -8.48
CA ALA A 59 -11.78 0.68 -9.47
C ALA A 59 -10.93 0.80 -10.75
N TYR A 60 -9.60 0.95 -10.62
CA TYR A 60 -8.69 0.96 -11.77
C TYR A 60 -8.76 -0.32 -12.60
N ILE A 61 -8.79 -1.48 -11.95
CA ILE A 61 -8.88 -2.78 -12.65
C ILE A 61 -10.22 -2.92 -13.36
N ALA A 62 -11.32 -2.50 -12.71
CA ALA A 62 -12.65 -2.55 -13.28
C ALA A 62 -12.82 -1.63 -14.49
N ASP A 63 -12.13 -0.49 -14.50
CA ASP A 63 -12.10 0.46 -15.60
C ASP A 63 -11.25 -0.05 -16.76
N LEU A 64 -10.10 -0.67 -16.48
CA LEU A 64 -9.17 -1.18 -17.50
C LEU A 64 -9.68 -2.45 -18.20
N ALA A 65 -10.42 -3.31 -17.49
CA ALA A 65 -10.84 -4.62 -18.00
C ALA A 65 -12.09 -4.59 -18.90
N GLY A 66 -12.91 -3.53 -18.84
CA GLY A 66 -14.24 -3.50 -19.45
C GLY A 66 -15.24 -4.44 -18.78
N LYS A 67 -16.56 -4.23 -18.98
CA LYS A 67 -17.63 -4.94 -18.23
C LYS A 67 -17.55 -6.47 -18.33
N ASP A 68 -17.19 -7.02 -19.48
CA ASP A 68 -17.28 -8.46 -19.74
C ASP A 68 -16.08 -9.27 -19.21
N LYS A 69 -14.94 -8.63 -18.92
CA LYS A 69 -13.70 -9.32 -18.50
C LYS A 69 -13.28 -9.02 -17.06
N ARG A 70 -14.12 -8.34 -16.27
CA ARG A 70 -13.82 -7.98 -14.87
C ARG A 70 -13.49 -9.18 -14.00
N GLY A 71 -14.21 -10.30 -14.16
CA GLY A 71 -13.96 -11.53 -13.41
C GLY A 71 -12.54 -12.08 -13.62
N ARG A 72 -12.07 -12.12 -14.88
CA ARG A 72 -10.71 -12.57 -15.21
C ARG A 72 -9.66 -11.57 -14.73
N ALA A 73 -9.92 -10.27 -14.87
CA ALA A 73 -9.00 -9.23 -14.42
C ALA A 73 -8.82 -9.24 -12.89
N TYR A 74 -9.91 -9.40 -12.13
CA TYR A 74 -9.83 -9.58 -10.68
C TYR A 74 -9.14 -10.89 -10.29
N GLY A 75 -9.36 -11.97 -11.04
CA GLY A 75 -8.63 -13.23 -10.83
C GLY A 75 -7.11 -13.05 -10.92
N TYR A 76 -6.63 -12.42 -12.00
CA TYR A 76 -5.20 -12.12 -12.14
C TYR A 76 -4.68 -11.15 -11.08
N TYR A 77 -5.47 -10.14 -10.71
CA TYR A 77 -5.10 -9.19 -9.67
C TYR A 77 -4.90 -9.89 -8.32
N TYR A 78 -5.89 -10.64 -7.84
CA TYR A 78 -5.80 -11.30 -6.54
C TYR A 78 -4.76 -12.43 -6.54
N LEU A 79 -4.55 -13.11 -7.67
CA LEU A 79 -3.44 -14.06 -7.81
C LEU A 79 -2.09 -13.35 -7.66
N SER A 80 -1.92 -12.19 -8.30
CA SER A 80 -0.69 -11.40 -8.21
C SER A 80 -0.47 -10.88 -6.79
N VAL A 81 -1.52 -10.33 -6.16
CA VAL A 81 -1.47 -9.87 -4.77
C VAL A 81 -1.09 -11.02 -3.84
N GLY A 82 -1.72 -12.19 -3.96
CA GLY A 82 -1.41 -13.34 -3.12
C GLY A 82 0.04 -13.83 -3.27
N LEU A 83 0.55 -13.92 -4.49
CA LEU A 83 1.95 -14.31 -4.73
C LEU A 83 2.93 -13.29 -4.16
N ILE A 84 2.69 -11.99 -4.39
CA ILE A 84 3.55 -10.92 -3.88
C ILE A 84 3.52 -10.91 -2.35
N SER A 85 2.35 -11.01 -1.72
CA SER A 85 2.22 -11.06 -0.25
C SER A 85 2.94 -12.25 0.35
N MET A 86 2.97 -13.40 -0.34
CA MET A 86 3.72 -14.56 0.12
C MET A 86 5.24 -14.30 0.10
N VAL A 87 5.76 -13.74 -1.00
CA VAL A 87 7.18 -13.38 -1.12
C VAL A 87 7.55 -12.30 -0.11
N GLU A 88 6.69 -11.28 0.03
CA GLU A 88 6.84 -10.20 1.01
C GLU A 88 6.97 -10.74 2.43
N ALA A 89 6.04 -11.61 2.86
CA ALA A 89 6.06 -12.19 4.20
C ALA A 89 7.32 -13.01 4.47
N LEU A 90 7.80 -13.78 3.48
CA LEU A 90 9.04 -14.55 3.60
C LEU A 90 10.26 -13.64 3.75
N VAL A 91 10.38 -12.60 2.92
CA VAL A 91 11.49 -11.65 2.98
C VAL A 91 11.46 -10.85 4.28
N PHE A 92 10.28 -10.38 4.69
CA PHE A 92 10.11 -9.65 5.94
C PHE A 92 10.47 -10.50 7.15
N GLY A 93 9.96 -11.73 7.22
CA GLY A 93 10.26 -12.68 8.30
C GLY A 93 11.74 -13.02 8.37
N TYR A 94 12.39 -13.26 7.22
CA TYR A 94 13.82 -13.51 7.18
C TYR A 94 14.65 -12.32 7.72
N ILE A 95 14.32 -11.09 7.33
CA ILE A 95 15.00 -9.89 7.84
C ILE A 95 14.75 -9.73 9.34
N TYR A 96 13.51 -9.98 9.78
CA TYR A 96 13.13 -9.91 11.19
C TYR A 96 13.96 -10.86 12.04
N ASP A 97 14.10 -12.12 11.62
CA ASP A 97 14.80 -13.16 12.37
C ASP A 97 16.33 -12.95 12.41
N VAL A 98 16.92 -12.48 11.31
CA VAL A 98 18.39 -12.32 11.21
C VAL A 98 18.89 -10.99 11.78
N PHE A 99 18.17 -9.89 11.55
CA PHE A 99 18.65 -8.54 11.86
C PHE A 99 17.87 -7.80 12.96
N SER A 100 16.61 -8.17 13.24
CA SER A 100 15.62 -7.50 14.11
C SER A 100 14.52 -6.73 13.36
N TYR A 101 13.43 -6.44 14.08
CA TYR A 101 12.25 -5.74 13.58
C TYR A 101 12.55 -4.34 13.02
N THR A 102 13.50 -3.60 13.61
CA THR A 102 13.89 -2.27 13.12
C THR A 102 14.34 -2.31 11.66
N TRP A 103 15.14 -3.31 11.29
CA TRP A 103 15.60 -3.49 9.91
C TRP A 103 14.48 -3.93 8.97
N ALA A 104 13.59 -4.80 9.45
CA ALA A 104 12.44 -5.25 8.67
C ALA A 104 11.49 -4.09 8.32
N PHE A 105 11.15 -3.24 9.29
CA PHE A 105 10.31 -2.05 9.05
C PHE A 105 11.03 -0.94 8.26
N SER A 106 12.35 -0.80 8.43
CA SER A 106 13.15 0.14 7.63
C SER A 106 13.17 -0.27 6.15
N TYR A 107 13.31 -1.56 5.87
CA TYR A 107 13.24 -2.11 4.51
C TYR A 107 11.89 -1.79 3.84
N ILE A 108 10.77 -2.05 4.52
CA ILE A 108 9.44 -1.71 4.00
C ILE A 108 9.31 -0.20 3.76
N SER A 109 9.83 0.62 4.67
CA SER A 109 9.77 2.08 4.54
C SER A 109 10.50 2.56 3.29
N ILE A 110 11.68 2.01 2.98
CA ILE A 110 12.44 2.33 1.77
C ILE A 110 11.65 1.92 0.51
N LEU A 111 11.07 0.72 0.51
CA LEU A 111 10.23 0.26 -0.60
C LEU A 111 9.00 1.15 -0.81
N LEU A 112 8.35 1.58 0.27
CA LEU A 112 7.20 2.49 0.20
C LEU A 112 7.58 3.85 -0.38
N VAL A 113 8.74 4.40 -0.02
CA VAL A 113 9.26 5.64 -0.62
C VAL A 113 9.44 5.48 -2.13
N ILE A 114 10.06 4.38 -2.56
CA ILE A 114 10.26 4.08 -3.98
C ILE A 114 8.89 3.98 -4.70
N CYS A 115 7.93 3.28 -4.10
CA CYS A 115 6.57 3.18 -4.63
C CYS A 115 5.89 4.55 -4.76
N ILE A 116 5.99 5.41 -3.75
CA ILE A 116 5.43 6.77 -3.77
C ILE A 116 6.08 7.59 -4.90
N ILE A 117 7.40 7.50 -5.06
CA ILE A 117 8.12 8.20 -6.14
C ILE A 117 7.65 7.71 -7.51
N ILE A 118 7.60 6.39 -7.72
CA ILE A 118 7.12 5.79 -8.98
C ILE A 118 5.68 6.21 -9.26
N PHE A 119 4.82 6.20 -8.25
CA PHE A 119 3.43 6.58 -8.41
C PHE A 119 3.27 8.09 -8.68
N ALA A 120 4.13 8.92 -8.10
CA ALA A 120 4.15 10.36 -8.35
C ALA A 120 4.56 10.68 -9.79
N ILE A 121 5.60 10.03 -10.32
CA ILE A 121 6.07 10.22 -11.72
C ILE A 121 5.12 9.60 -12.74
N THR A 122 4.36 8.56 -12.38
CA THR A 122 3.48 7.87 -13.32
C THR A 122 2.18 8.66 -13.51
N ASP A 123 1.91 9.07 -14.76
CA ASP A 123 0.65 9.71 -15.12
C ASP A 123 -0.39 8.68 -15.59
N PHE A 124 -1.21 8.24 -14.64
CA PHE A 124 -2.32 7.31 -14.89
C PHE A 124 -3.39 7.89 -15.83
N SER A 125 -3.43 9.22 -16.04
CA SER A 125 -4.37 9.84 -17.00
C SER A 125 -4.09 9.41 -18.46
N LYS A 126 -2.82 9.10 -18.80
CA LYS A 126 -2.42 8.62 -20.13
C LYS A 126 -2.76 7.14 -20.32
N ILE A 127 -2.75 6.35 -19.25
CA ILE A 127 -3.04 4.91 -19.28
C ILE A 127 -4.53 4.67 -19.51
N ILE A 128 -5.40 5.43 -18.82
CA ILE A 128 -6.86 5.33 -18.99
C ILE A 128 -7.27 5.72 -20.42
N LYS A 129 -6.76 6.84 -20.94
CA LYS A 129 -7.05 7.28 -22.33
C LYS A 129 -6.58 6.29 -23.42
N LYS A 130 -5.60 5.45 -23.11
CA LYS A 130 -5.11 4.42 -24.04
C LYS A 130 -5.94 3.13 -23.97
N ALA A 131 -6.60 2.84 -22.85
CA ALA A 131 -7.49 1.69 -22.70
C ALA A 131 -8.89 1.93 -23.30
N GLU A 132 -9.30 3.19 -23.47
CA GLU A 132 -10.55 3.56 -24.16
C GLU A 132 -10.42 3.58 -25.70
N LYS A 133 -9.21 3.49 -26.24
CA LYS A 133 -8.93 3.33 -27.68
C LYS A 133 -8.77 1.86 -28.04
#